data_AF-A0A0T6B1J7-F1
#
_entry.id   AF-A0A0T6B1J7-F1
#
_cell.length_a   1.000
_cell.length_b   1.000
_cell.length_c   1.000
_cell.angle_alpha   90.00
_cell.angle_beta   90.00
_cell.angle_gamma   90.00
#
_symmetry.space_group_name_H-M   'P 1'
#
loop_
_entity.id
_entity.type
_entity.pdbx_description
1 polymer ?
#
loop_
_entity_poly.entity_id
_entity_poly.type
_entity_poly.pdbx_seq_one_letter_code
_entity_poly.pdbx_strand_id
1 'polypeptide(L)'
;MIIEGKHADVGQGIFISDIQEGSIAEKAGLEIGEMILAVNKDPLLGSNYENAATLLKRTEGIVTLIVSNPTKKSAAPVQNEGDGFTLVNDIGPSASTGNAVPNSLSVVSNNVSAVGNSTKPALKASAPPSRPTTPVPEPPADPLTCPIIPGKDTQIEINTDNNILGLFFVGGKDTVVPEGIVIVEVYGGGTADKDGRLQPGDQILEVNGTPLRDVSYTTASQALRQTLPKMKLSVYRPEKIDFQVVETEIIKKPGKGLGVSVIARKDGKGVYISEILTGGSADIDGKIMKGDLLVSVNGVSVERASGEEAGIVLKTAMGRIALKLNRYKAIAR
;
A
#
# COMPACT_ATOMS: atom_id res chain seq x y z
N MET A 1 26.81 22.16 5.23
CA MET A 1 26.75 23.39 4.41
C MET A 1 25.61 23.26 3.42
N ILE A 2 24.94 24.36 3.08
CA ILE A 2 23.88 24.38 2.07
C ILE A 2 24.27 25.29 0.91
N ILE A 3 23.70 25.03 -0.27
CA ILE A 3 23.85 25.88 -1.46
C ILE A 3 22.49 26.08 -2.12
N GLU A 4 22.32 27.19 -2.82
CA GLU A 4 21.18 27.39 -3.71
C GLU A 4 21.49 26.78 -5.07
N GLY A 5 20.55 26.02 -5.63
CA GLY A 5 20.72 25.31 -6.89
C GLY A 5 19.42 25.23 -7.69
N LYS A 6 19.55 24.84 -8.97
CA LYS A 6 18.43 24.58 -9.87
C LYS A 6 18.50 23.14 -10.36
N HIS A 7 17.42 22.40 -10.18
CA HIS A 7 17.29 21.02 -10.65
C HIS A 7 16.15 20.91 -11.67
N ALA A 8 16.30 20.01 -12.64
CA ALA A 8 15.34 19.84 -13.73
C ALA A 8 13.96 19.38 -13.23
N ASP A 9 13.94 18.47 -12.25
CA ASP A 9 12.71 17.83 -11.76
C ASP A 9 12.03 18.53 -10.58
N VAL A 10 12.79 19.26 -9.75
CA VAL A 10 12.29 19.89 -8.50
C VAL A 10 12.39 21.42 -8.49
N GLY A 11 12.89 22.03 -9.57
CA GLY A 11 13.00 23.48 -9.71
C GLY A 11 14.17 24.09 -8.94
N GLN A 12 14.04 25.35 -8.53
CA GLN A 12 15.05 26.06 -7.73
C GLN A 12 14.85 25.77 -6.24
N GLY A 13 15.94 25.50 -5.52
CA GLY A 13 15.86 25.11 -4.11
C GLY A 13 17.21 25.09 -3.41
N ILE A 14 17.18 24.59 -2.18
CA ILE A 14 18.32 24.58 -1.26
C ILE A 14 18.83 23.15 -1.12
N PHE A 15 20.10 22.93 -1.41
CA PHE A 15 20.74 21.63 -1.45
C PHE A 15 21.80 21.51 -0.36
N ILE A 16 21.97 20.31 0.17
CA ILE A 16 23.06 19.99 1.08
C ILE A 16 24.32 19.85 0.23
N SER A 17 25.30 20.74 0.43
CA SER A 17 26.56 20.72 -0.32
C SER A 17 27.69 20.01 0.42
N ASP A 18 27.59 19.92 1.74
CA ASP A 18 28.61 19.33 2.59
C ASP A 18 28.01 18.95 3.95
N ILE A 19 28.52 17.89 4.57
CA ILE A 19 28.10 17.42 5.89
C ILE A 19 29.36 17.18 6.71
N GLN A 20 29.42 17.80 7.89
CA GLN A 20 30.55 17.61 8.80
C GLN A 20 30.49 16.22 9.44
N GLU A 21 31.61 15.50 9.43
CA GLU A 21 31.76 14.20 10.08
C GLU A 21 31.48 14.32 11.59
N GLY A 22 30.68 13.39 12.13
CA GLY A 22 30.24 13.37 13.53
C GLY A 22 29.09 14.33 13.87
N SER A 23 28.61 15.11 12.89
CA SER A 23 27.52 16.08 13.10
C SER A 23 26.14 15.43 13.31
N ILE A 24 25.19 16.20 13.82
CA ILE A 24 23.79 15.75 13.97
C ILE A 24 23.18 15.45 12.58
N ALA A 25 23.59 16.21 11.55
CA ALA A 25 23.13 16.01 10.18
C ALA A 25 23.56 14.63 9.64
N GLU A 26 24.82 14.23 9.87
CA GLU A 26 25.32 12.90 9.47
C GLU A 26 24.60 11.78 10.25
N LYS A 27 24.46 11.94 11.57
CA LYS A 27 23.76 10.96 12.43
C LYS A 27 22.27 10.82 12.08
N ALA A 28 21.66 11.87 11.52
CA ALA A 28 20.29 11.86 11.04
C ALA A 28 20.14 11.21 9.65
N GLY A 29 21.25 10.82 9.00
CA GLY A 29 21.25 10.15 7.71
C GLY A 29 21.03 11.09 6.52
N LEU A 30 21.31 12.39 6.67
CA LEU A 30 21.28 13.32 5.54
C LEU A 30 22.41 13.00 4.57
N GLU A 31 22.15 13.13 3.27
CA GLU A 31 23.12 12.91 2.22
C GLU A 31 23.47 14.21 1.48
N ILE A 32 24.71 14.32 1.00
CA ILE A 32 25.13 15.42 0.12
C ILE A 32 24.36 15.29 -1.21
N GLY A 33 23.82 16.41 -1.69
CA GLY A 33 23.00 16.47 -2.91
C GLY A 33 21.49 16.38 -2.65
N GLU A 34 21.06 16.12 -1.42
CA GLU A 34 19.64 16.19 -1.07
C GLU A 34 19.15 17.64 -1.04
N MET A 35 17.90 17.83 -1.47
CA MET A 35 17.22 19.12 -1.45
C MET A 35 16.38 19.23 -0.18
N ILE A 36 16.59 20.31 0.58
CA ILE A 36 15.82 20.63 1.77
C ILE A 36 14.52 21.30 1.34
N LEU A 37 13.41 20.61 1.61
CA LEU A 37 12.05 21.07 1.28
C LEU A 37 11.45 21.93 2.39
N ALA A 38 11.73 21.62 3.65
CA ALA A 38 11.24 22.39 4.79
C ALA A 38 12.15 22.24 6.00
N VAL A 39 12.14 23.28 6.84
CA VAL A 39 12.75 23.27 8.18
C VAL A 39 11.62 23.43 9.18
N ASN A 40 11.44 22.43 10.04
CA ASN A 40 10.30 22.27 10.92
C ASN A 40 8.97 22.30 10.14
N LYS A 41 8.24 23.41 10.21
CA LYS A 41 6.97 23.65 9.50
C LYS A 41 7.09 24.78 8.47
N ASP A 42 8.28 25.37 8.33
CA ASP A 42 8.55 26.48 7.44
C ASP A 42 9.11 25.95 6.10
N PRO A 43 8.42 26.18 4.98
CA PRO A 43 8.82 25.65 3.68
C PRO A 43 10.03 26.41 3.11
N LEU A 44 10.88 25.68 2.39
CA LEU A 44 12.08 26.20 1.69
C LEU A 44 12.03 26.04 0.17
N LEU A 45 10.98 25.46 -0.43
CA LEU A 45 10.86 25.39 -1.89
C LEU A 45 10.77 26.80 -2.49
N GLY A 46 11.68 27.11 -3.42
CA GLY A 46 11.79 28.44 -4.03
C GLY A 46 12.39 29.52 -3.12
N SER A 47 12.84 29.16 -1.91
CA SER A 47 13.60 30.05 -1.05
C SER A 47 15.05 30.18 -1.53
N ASN A 48 15.64 31.35 -1.33
CA ASN A 48 17.04 31.62 -1.60
C ASN A 48 17.94 31.21 -0.42
N TYR A 49 19.25 31.22 -0.65
CA TYR A 49 20.26 30.88 0.36
C TYR A 49 20.09 31.66 1.67
N GLU A 50 19.90 32.99 1.64
CA GLU A 50 19.78 33.80 2.86
C GLU A 50 18.59 33.40 3.74
N ASN A 51 17.41 33.15 3.14
CA ASN A 51 16.22 32.78 3.89
C ASN A 51 16.39 31.40 4.56
N ALA A 52 16.96 30.45 3.83
CA ALA A 52 17.24 29.12 4.34
C ALA A 52 18.29 29.13 5.45
N ALA A 53 19.37 29.89 5.29
CA ALA A 53 20.39 30.04 6.31
C ALA A 53 19.84 30.71 7.57
N THR A 54 18.99 31.73 7.43
CA THR A 54 18.33 32.39 8.56
C THR A 54 17.41 31.44 9.31
N LEU A 55 16.60 30.65 8.60
CA LEU A 55 15.71 29.66 9.21
C LEU A 55 16.49 28.61 9.99
N LEU A 56 17.51 27.98 9.38
CA LEU A 56 18.36 26.99 10.04
C LEU A 56 19.15 27.55 11.24
N LYS A 57 19.53 28.83 11.21
CA LYS A 57 20.22 29.48 12.34
C LYS A 57 19.30 29.87 13.48
N ARG A 58 18.04 30.17 13.19
CA ARG A 58 17.04 30.61 14.18
C ARG A 58 16.32 29.43 14.85
N THR A 59 16.40 28.23 14.27
CA THR A 59 15.85 27.04 14.91
C THR A 59 16.65 26.65 16.14
N GLU A 60 15.96 26.52 17.27
CA GLU A 60 16.52 26.03 18.53
C GLU A 60 15.88 24.68 18.89
N GLY A 61 16.63 23.82 19.58
CA GLY A 61 16.15 22.50 20.00
C GLY A 61 16.12 21.47 18.86
N ILE A 62 15.05 20.69 18.78
CA ILE A 62 14.90 19.64 17.77
C ILE A 62 14.51 20.28 16.44
N VAL A 63 15.36 20.08 15.42
CA VAL A 63 15.13 20.55 14.06
C VAL A 63 14.67 19.38 13.20
N THR A 64 13.46 19.45 12.66
CA THR A 64 12.94 18.46 11.70
C THR A 64 13.20 18.97 10.29
N LEU A 65 13.93 18.21 9.47
CA LEU A 65 14.15 18.55 8.07
C LEU A 65 13.36 17.60 7.18
N ILE A 66 12.62 18.15 6.23
CA ILE A 66 12.03 17.37 5.15
C ILE A 66 12.96 17.51 3.97
N VAL A 67 13.53 16.40 3.52
CA VAL A 67 14.47 16.37 2.39
C VAL A 67 13.96 15.49 1.27
N SER A 68 14.33 15.82 0.04
CA SER A 68 14.14 14.99 -1.14
C SER A 68 15.50 14.65 -1.71
N ASN A 69 15.65 13.45 -2.27
CA ASN A 69 16.85 13.07 -3.01
C ASN A 69 16.56 13.16 -4.52
N PRO A 70 16.79 14.32 -5.15
CA PRO A 70 16.51 14.52 -6.57
C PRO A 70 17.50 13.77 -7.49
N THR A 71 18.63 13.27 -6.96
CA THR A 71 19.64 12.53 -7.74
C THR A 71 19.40 11.03 -7.77
N LYS A 72 18.67 10.46 -6.79
CA LYS A 72 18.15 9.08 -6.85
C LYS A 72 16.86 9.04 -7.67
N LYS A 73 16.97 8.90 -9.00
CA LYS A 73 15.85 8.37 -9.80
C LYS A 73 15.40 7.05 -9.16
N SER A 74 14.12 6.96 -8.80
CA SER A 74 13.51 5.78 -8.18
C SER A 74 13.89 4.52 -8.96
N ALA A 75 14.80 3.73 -8.40
CA ALA A 75 15.03 2.37 -8.86
C ALA A 75 13.87 1.51 -8.33
N ALA A 76 13.22 0.79 -9.24
CA ALA A 76 12.18 -0.18 -8.93
C ALA A 76 12.67 -1.18 -7.85
N PRO A 77 11.77 -1.73 -7.01
CA PRO A 77 12.16 -2.66 -5.97
C PRO A 77 12.62 -3.97 -6.60
N VAL A 78 13.92 -4.26 -6.50
CA VAL A 78 14.48 -5.57 -6.83
C VAL A 78 14.35 -6.45 -5.58
N GLN A 79 13.57 -7.51 -5.72
CA GLN A 79 13.55 -8.64 -4.79
C GLN A 79 14.93 -9.31 -4.79
N ASN A 80 15.46 -9.65 -3.62
CA ASN A 80 16.16 -10.92 -3.45
C ASN A 80 16.31 -11.28 -1.97
N GLU A 81 15.93 -12.51 -1.68
CA GLU A 81 16.19 -13.22 -0.45
C GLU A 81 17.65 -13.67 -0.35
N GLY A 82 18.09 -13.99 0.87
CA GLY A 82 19.03 -15.10 1.08
C GLY A 82 20.38 -14.76 1.71
N ASP A 83 20.62 -15.47 2.81
CA ASP A 83 21.91 -15.85 3.41
C ASP A 83 22.66 -14.87 4.32
N GLY A 84 22.79 -15.30 5.57
CA GLY A 84 23.54 -14.63 6.62
C GLY A 84 24.97 -15.14 6.81
N PHE A 85 25.73 -14.45 7.65
CA PHE A 85 26.64 -15.07 8.61
C PHE A 85 27.03 -14.10 9.73
N THR A 86 27.20 -14.67 10.90
CA THR A 86 27.50 -14.14 12.25
C THR A 86 28.85 -13.44 12.40
N LEU A 87 29.01 -12.55 13.39
CA LEU A 87 30.16 -12.54 14.33
C LEU A 87 29.82 -11.89 15.69
N VAL A 88 29.73 -12.76 16.70
CA VAL A 88 30.25 -12.73 18.10
C VAL A 88 30.53 -11.41 18.83
N ASN A 89 30.07 -11.34 20.09
CA ASN A 89 30.97 -11.28 21.26
C ASN A 89 30.24 -11.64 22.57
N ASP A 90 30.69 -12.75 23.16
CA ASP A 90 30.48 -13.21 24.53
C ASP A 90 31.11 -12.25 25.56
N ILE A 91 30.44 -12.04 26.71
CA ILE A 91 31.05 -12.08 28.07
C ILE A 91 29.94 -12.51 29.07
N GLY A 92 30.05 -13.72 29.65
CA GLY A 92 29.36 -14.16 30.88
C GLY A 92 30.01 -13.60 32.17
N PRO A 93 29.84 -14.14 33.40
CA PRO A 93 29.25 -15.41 33.86
C PRO A 93 28.14 -15.20 34.94
N SER A 94 27.44 -16.17 35.56
CA SER A 94 27.88 -17.41 36.20
C SER A 94 26.72 -18.27 36.77
N ALA A 95 26.95 -19.59 36.79
CA ALA A 95 26.50 -20.66 37.72
C ALA A 95 24.99 -21.10 37.79
N SER A 96 24.61 -22.38 37.90
CA SER A 96 25.31 -23.69 37.92
C SER A 96 24.30 -24.87 37.92
N THR A 97 24.82 -26.09 37.62
CA THR A 97 24.38 -27.47 37.95
C THR A 97 23.17 -28.06 37.20
N GLY A 98 23.21 -29.25 36.60
CA GLY A 98 24.23 -30.29 36.46
C GLY A 98 23.63 -31.60 35.90
N ASN A 99 24.51 -32.46 35.37
CA ASN A 99 24.38 -33.88 34.98
C ASN A 99 23.75 -34.23 33.62
N ALA A 100 24.19 -35.24 32.86
CA ALA A 100 25.48 -35.89 32.59
C ALA A 100 25.19 -36.89 31.44
N VAL A 101 26.09 -36.89 30.46
CA VAL A 101 26.29 -37.75 29.28
C VAL A 101 26.73 -39.19 29.67
N PRO A 102 26.98 -40.20 28.76
CA PRO A 102 27.37 -40.04 27.35
C PRO A 102 26.99 -41.12 26.29
N ASN A 103 27.24 -40.75 25.02
CA ASN A 103 27.86 -41.50 23.92
C ASN A 103 27.21 -42.80 23.37
N SER A 104 27.35 -43.22 22.11
CA SER A 104 27.90 -42.66 20.85
C SER A 104 27.80 -43.75 19.76
N LEU A 105 27.71 -43.34 18.48
CA LEU A 105 28.36 -43.94 17.29
C LEU A 105 27.92 -45.32 16.70
N SER A 106 27.22 -45.25 15.56
CA SER A 106 27.63 -45.65 14.18
C SER A 106 27.92 -47.12 13.75
N VAL A 107 27.48 -47.39 12.49
CA VAL A 107 28.04 -48.28 11.42
C VAL A 107 27.48 -49.71 11.21
N VAL A 108 26.73 -49.86 10.10
CA VAL A 108 26.73 -50.87 9.01
C VAL A 108 27.42 -52.24 9.20
N SER A 109 26.68 -53.35 8.95
CA SER A 109 27.00 -54.41 7.93
C SER A 109 26.16 -55.71 8.04
N ASN A 110 25.58 -56.10 6.89
CA ASN A 110 25.41 -57.41 6.22
C ASN A 110 25.36 -58.79 6.93
N ASN A 111 24.38 -59.59 6.43
CA ASN A 111 24.36 -61.05 6.12
C ASN A 111 24.50 -62.07 7.28
N VAL A 112 23.84 -63.25 7.37
CA VAL A 112 23.47 -64.30 6.39
C VAL A 112 22.29 -65.15 6.92
N SER A 113 21.39 -65.50 6.01
CA SER A 113 20.53 -66.71 5.81
C SER A 113 20.20 -67.73 6.91
N ALA A 114 18.94 -68.21 6.87
CA ALA A 114 18.62 -69.64 6.96
C ALA A 114 17.40 -69.99 6.08
N VAL A 115 17.52 -71.13 5.41
CA VAL A 115 16.74 -71.68 4.29
C VAL A 115 15.63 -72.62 4.77
N GLY A 116 14.55 -72.75 3.99
CA GLY A 116 13.67 -73.93 4.07
C GLY A 116 12.41 -73.89 3.18
N ASN A 117 12.55 -74.34 1.92
CA ASN A 117 11.61 -75.11 1.06
C ASN A 117 10.08 -74.86 1.16
N SER A 118 9.27 -74.76 0.09
CA SER A 118 9.37 -75.38 -1.24
C SER A 118 8.20 -74.92 -2.16
N THR A 119 8.39 -75.17 -3.47
CA THR A 119 7.41 -75.25 -4.58
C THR A 119 7.04 -73.97 -5.39
N LYS A 120 7.11 -74.14 -6.71
CA LYS A 120 6.90 -73.23 -7.86
C LYS A 120 6.13 -74.08 -8.91
N PRO A 121 5.59 -73.54 -10.04
CA PRO A 121 4.79 -72.33 -10.28
C PRO A 121 3.43 -72.66 -10.94
N ALA A 122 2.44 -71.75 -10.86
CA ALA A 122 1.36 -71.67 -11.84
C ALA A 122 0.94 -70.21 -12.08
N LEU A 123 0.40 -69.96 -13.27
CA LEU A 123 0.41 -68.71 -14.02
C LEU A 123 -0.57 -67.62 -13.53
N LYS A 124 -0.24 -66.38 -13.91
CA LYS A 124 -0.89 -65.08 -13.67
C LYS A 124 -2.41 -65.05 -13.75
N ALA A 125 -3.03 -64.25 -12.86
CA ALA A 125 -4.25 -63.50 -13.12
C ALA A 125 -4.06 -62.05 -12.65
N SER A 126 -4.33 -61.10 -13.55
CA SER A 126 -4.20 -59.65 -13.40
C SER A 126 -5.25 -59.07 -12.45
N ALA A 127 -4.80 -58.24 -11.51
CA ALA A 127 -5.67 -57.40 -10.69
C ALA A 127 -6.38 -56.33 -11.56
N PRO A 128 -7.65 -55.98 -11.26
CA PRO A 128 -8.38 -54.95 -12.00
C PRO A 128 -7.79 -53.54 -11.73
N PRO A 129 -7.86 -52.63 -12.71
CA PRO A 129 -7.27 -51.30 -12.60
C PRO A 129 -8.00 -50.44 -11.57
N SER A 130 -7.22 -49.77 -10.72
CA SER A 130 -7.67 -48.78 -9.76
C SER A 130 -8.50 -47.69 -10.45
N ARG A 131 -9.74 -47.57 -9.99
CA ARG A 131 -10.72 -46.55 -10.37
C ARG A 131 -10.10 -45.14 -10.25
N PRO A 132 -10.26 -44.24 -11.23
CA PRO A 132 -9.85 -42.86 -11.07
C PRO A 132 -10.69 -42.22 -9.95
N THR A 133 -10.03 -41.79 -8.89
CA THR A 133 -10.62 -40.95 -7.86
C THR A 133 -11.01 -39.63 -8.50
N THR A 134 -12.31 -39.43 -8.71
CA THR A 134 -12.88 -38.09 -8.88
C THR A 134 -12.41 -37.22 -7.72
N PRO A 135 -11.88 -36.00 -7.96
CA PRO A 135 -11.56 -35.09 -6.87
C PRO A 135 -12.84 -34.86 -6.08
N VAL A 136 -12.79 -35.19 -4.79
CA VAL A 136 -13.86 -34.88 -3.85
C VAL A 136 -14.05 -33.36 -3.89
N PRO A 137 -15.26 -32.84 -4.15
CA PRO A 137 -15.51 -31.41 -4.04
C PRO A 137 -15.12 -30.95 -2.64
N GLU A 138 -14.18 -30.01 -2.58
CA GLU A 138 -13.79 -29.38 -1.32
C GLU A 138 -15.06 -28.84 -0.63
N PRO A 139 -15.21 -29.01 0.69
CA PRO A 139 -16.35 -28.47 1.43
C PRO A 139 -16.54 -26.98 1.09
N PRO A 140 -17.77 -26.47 0.93
CA PRO A 140 -18.01 -25.06 0.65
C PRO A 140 -17.29 -24.22 1.70
N ALA A 141 -16.44 -23.29 1.26
CA ALA A 141 -15.72 -22.41 2.17
C ALA A 141 -16.73 -21.59 2.99
N ASP A 142 -16.50 -21.51 4.31
CA ASP A 142 -17.38 -20.77 5.22
C ASP A 142 -17.32 -19.26 4.90
N PRO A 143 -18.43 -18.62 4.50
CA PRO A 143 -18.48 -17.20 4.16
C PRO A 143 -17.98 -16.27 5.29
N LEU A 144 -18.08 -16.71 6.55
CA LEU A 144 -17.68 -15.91 7.71
C LEU A 144 -16.16 -15.83 7.88
N THR A 145 -15.43 -16.84 7.40
CA THR A 145 -13.99 -16.98 7.66
C THR A 145 -13.14 -17.12 6.40
N CYS A 146 -13.75 -17.34 5.22
CA CYS A 146 -13.00 -17.53 4.00
C CYS A 146 -12.23 -16.24 3.59
N PRO A 147 -10.96 -16.37 3.15
CA PRO A 147 -10.17 -15.24 2.67
C PRO A 147 -10.57 -14.86 1.24
N ILE A 148 -10.39 -13.59 0.90
CA ILE A 148 -10.55 -13.09 -0.47
C ILE A 148 -9.29 -13.41 -1.27
N ILE A 149 -9.43 -14.25 -2.29
CA ILE A 149 -8.32 -14.70 -3.15
C ILE A 149 -8.28 -13.85 -4.42
N PRO A 150 -7.12 -13.26 -4.80
CA PRO A 150 -6.97 -12.55 -6.07
C PRO A 150 -7.37 -13.42 -7.27
N GLY A 151 -8.05 -12.80 -8.25
CA GLY A 151 -8.53 -13.46 -9.46
C GLY A 151 -9.80 -14.31 -9.28
N LYS A 152 -10.36 -14.41 -8.07
CA LYS A 152 -11.54 -15.25 -7.78
C LYS A 152 -12.66 -14.48 -7.08
N ASP A 153 -13.89 -14.69 -7.56
CA ASP A 153 -15.08 -14.19 -6.87
C ASP A 153 -15.23 -14.92 -5.52
N THR A 154 -15.36 -14.14 -4.46
CA THR A 154 -15.46 -14.65 -3.08
C THR A 154 -16.72 -14.10 -2.44
N GLN A 155 -17.58 -14.99 -1.92
CA GLN A 155 -18.70 -14.60 -1.08
C GLN A 155 -18.26 -14.55 0.37
N ILE A 156 -18.37 -13.38 1.00
CA ILE A 156 -18.07 -13.19 2.41
C ILE A 156 -19.31 -12.71 3.17
N GLU A 157 -19.36 -13.03 4.45
CA GLU A 157 -20.33 -12.46 5.39
C GLU A 157 -19.57 -11.74 6.49
N ILE A 158 -19.93 -10.47 6.75
CA ILE A 158 -19.33 -9.62 7.79
C ILE A 158 -20.39 -9.36 8.85
N ASN A 159 -20.07 -9.65 10.11
CA ASN A 159 -20.91 -9.25 11.24
C ASN A 159 -20.72 -7.75 11.46
N THR A 160 -21.78 -6.98 11.21
CA THR A 160 -21.76 -5.52 11.24
C THR A 160 -22.31 -4.93 12.53
N ASP A 161 -23.03 -5.71 13.35
CA ASP A 161 -23.61 -5.27 14.61
C ASP A 161 -24.42 -3.95 14.48
N ASN A 162 -25.13 -3.80 13.35
CA ASN A 162 -25.88 -2.59 12.96
C ASN A 162 -25.01 -1.34 12.72
N ASN A 163 -23.70 -1.49 12.57
CA ASN A 163 -22.80 -0.43 12.11
C ASN A 163 -22.64 -0.47 10.58
N ILE A 164 -22.21 0.64 9.99
CA ILE A 164 -21.80 0.67 8.58
C ILE A 164 -20.48 -0.10 8.39
N LEU A 165 -20.19 -0.50 7.15
CA LEU A 165 -18.93 -1.19 6.83
C LEU A 165 -17.69 -0.31 7.07
N GLY A 166 -17.80 1.01 6.84
CA GLY A 166 -16.65 1.92 6.94
C GLY A 166 -15.76 1.86 5.69
N LEU A 167 -16.37 1.98 4.51
CA LEU A 167 -15.68 1.96 3.22
C LEU A 167 -15.76 3.32 2.52
N PHE A 168 -14.66 3.70 1.89
CA PHE A 168 -14.64 4.73 0.85
C PHE A 168 -14.50 4.05 -0.50
N PHE A 169 -15.42 4.33 -1.42
CA PHE A 169 -15.48 3.66 -2.72
C PHE A 169 -15.88 4.64 -3.82
N VAL A 170 -15.58 4.26 -5.05
CA VAL A 170 -16.00 4.93 -6.29
C VAL A 170 -16.75 3.96 -7.19
N GLY A 171 -17.40 4.49 -8.22
CA GLY A 171 -18.02 3.71 -9.27
C GLY A 171 -19.55 3.76 -9.29
N GLY A 172 -20.12 2.98 -10.20
CA GLY A 172 -21.53 3.04 -10.59
C GLY A 172 -21.68 3.66 -11.97
N LYS A 173 -22.72 3.24 -12.69
CA LYS A 173 -22.91 3.51 -14.12
C LYS A 173 -22.93 4.98 -14.53
N ASP A 174 -23.21 5.87 -13.57
CA ASP A 174 -23.30 7.32 -13.72
C ASP A 174 -22.01 8.04 -13.30
N THR A 175 -20.91 7.31 -13.15
CA THR A 175 -19.61 7.86 -12.74
C THR A 175 -18.51 7.59 -13.76
N VAL A 176 -17.31 8.11 -13.50
CA VAL A 176 -16.09 7.86 -14.30
C VAL A 176 -15.55 6.43 -14.14
N VAL A 177 -16.13 5.61 -13.26
CA VAL A 177 -15.83 4.17 -13.12
C VAL A 177 -17.14 3.39 -13.30
N PRO A 178 -17.69 3.33 -14.53
CA PRO A 178 -19.06 2.85 -14.77
C PRO A 178 -19.22 1.33 -14.65
N GLU A 179 -18.14 0.57 -14.78
CA GLU A 179 -18.18 -0.90 -14.89
C GLU A 179 -18.15 -1.64 -13.54
N GLY A 180 -18.22 -0.94 -12.41
CA GLY A 180 -18.27 -1.59 -11.11
C GLY A 180 -18.13 -0.63 -9.92
N ILE A 181 -18.08 -1.22 -8.72
CA ILE A 181 -17.90 -0.51 -7.45
C ILE A 181 -16.54 -0.89 -6.87
N VAL A 182 -15.60 0.06 -6.81
CA VAL A 182 -14.21 -0.18 -6.41
C VAL A 182 -13.93 0.48 -5.06
N ILE A 183 -13.38 -0.30 -4.11
CA ILE A 183 -12.96 0.22 -2.82
C ILE A 183 -11.68 1.04 -2.99
N VAL A 184 -11.70 2.28 -2.53
CA VAL A 184 -10.54 3.19 -2.53
C VAL A 184 -9.84 3.15 -1.17
N GLU A 185 -10.61 3.09 -0.09
CA GLU A 185 -10.07 3.03 1.28
C GLU A 185 -11.00 2.26 2.23
N VAL A 186 -10.41 1.58 3.21
CA VAL A 186 -11.11 0.99 4.36
C VAL A 186 -10.81 1.85 5.57
N TYR A 187 -11.84 2.47 6.16
CA TYR A 187 -11.64 3.39 7.28
C TYR A 187 -11.18 2.65 8.54
N GLY A 188 -10.07 3.12 9.12
CA GLY A 188 -9.52 2.58 10.36
C GLY A 188 -10.56 2.53 11.49
N GLY A 189 -10.68 1.38 12.14
CA GLY A 189 -11.65 1.14 13.22
C GLY A 189 -13.09 0.88 12.76
N GLY A 190 -13.36 0.95 11.46
CA GLY A 190 -14.64 0.54 10.86
C GLY A 190 -14.90 -0.96 10.94
N THR A 191 -16.11 -1.41 10.62
CA THR A 191 -16.46 -2.84 10.67
C THR A 191 -15.65 -3.67 9.68
N ALA A 192 -15.53 -3.21 8.43
CA ALA A 192 -14.72 -3.85 7.41
C ALA A 192 -13.24 -3.92 7.80
N ASP A 193 -12.77 -2.92 8.55
CA ASP A 193 -11.41 -2.88 9.06
C ASP A 193 -11.16 -3.93 10.15
N LYS A 194 -12.11 -4.09 11.06
CA LYS A 194 -12.06 -5.11 12.12
C LYS A 194 -12.15 -6.53 11.56
N ASP A 195 -12.92 -6.72 10.49
CA ASP A 195 -12.97 -7.99 9.74
C ASP A 195 -11.65 -8.26 8.99
N GLY A 196 -11.03 -7.22 8.43
CA GLY A 196 -9.67 -7.24 7.90
C GLY A 196 -9.50 -7.92 6.54
N ARG A 197 -10.57 -8.49 5.95
CA ARG A 197 -10.48 -9.17 4.64
C ARG A 197 -10.51 -8.21 3.46
N LEU A 198 -11.33 -7.15 3.54
CA LEU A 198 -11.50 -6.15 2.47
C LEU A 198 -10.29 -5.22 2.37
N GLN A 199 -9.90 -4.85 1.16
CA GLN A 199 -8.75 -3.99 0.87
C GLN A 199 -9.03 -2.99 -0.27
N PRO A 200 -8.28 -1.88 -0.34
CA PRO A 200 -8.31 -1.00 -1.50
C PRO A 200 -8.02 -1.74 -2.82
N GLY A 201 -8.82 -1.46 -3.84
CA GLY A 201 -8.79 -2.13 -5.14
C GLY A 201 -9.75 -3.30 -5.29
N ASP A 202 -10.32 -3.82 -4.18
CA ASP A 202 -11.37 -4.83 -4.23
C ASP A 202 -12.62 -4.26 -4.91
N GLN A 203 -13.31 -5.10 -5.68
CA GLN A 203 -14.54 -4.75 -6.38
C GLN A 203 -15.73 -5.45 -5.74
N ILE A 204 -16.74 -4.69 -5.35
CA ILE A 204 -17.96 -5.23 -4.76
C ILE A 204 -18.95 -5.51 -5.88
N LEU A 205 -19.21 -6.79 -6.11
CA LEU A 205 -20.09 -7.27 -7.17
C LEU A 205 -21.54 -7.28 -6.71
N GLU A 206 -21.79 -7.71 -5.47
CA GLU A 206 -23.14 -7.84 -4.90
C GLU A 206 -23.16 -7.54 -3.40
N VAL A 207 -24.29 -7.02 -2.91
CA VAL A 207 -24.56 -6.77 -1.49
C VAL A 207 -25.92 -7.33 -1.13
N ASN A 208 -25.99 -8.27 -0.18
CA ASN A 208 -27.22 -8.91 0.30
C ASN A 208 -28.10 -9.45 -0.86
N GLY A 209 -27.46 -10.02 -1.89
CA GLY A 209 -28.13 -10.54 -3.09
C GLY A 209 -28.56 -9.48 -4.10
N THR A 210 -28.25 -8.20 -3.86
CA THR A 210 -28.45 -7.12 -4.85
C THR A 210 -27.17 -6.92 -5.66
N PRO A 211 -27.19 -7.16 -6.99
CA PRO A 211 -26.03 -6.91 -7.84
C PRO A 211 -25.76 -5.41 -8.00
N LEU A 212 -24.47 -5.05 -8.05
CA LEU A 212 -24.00 -3.66 -8.10
C LEU A 212 -23.36 -3.26 -9.43
N ARG A 213 -23.38 -4.11 -10.46
CA ARG A 213 -22.76 -3.85 -11.76
C ARG A 213 -23.38 -2.64 -12.48
N ASP A 214 -24.70 -2.66 -12.69
CA ASP A 214 -25.41 -1.65 -13.50
C ASP A 214 -26.28 -0.70 -12.67
N VAL A 215 -25.84 -0.43 -11.44
CA VAL A 215 -26.53 0.48 -10.52
C VAL A 215 -25.89 1.86 -10.51
N SER A 216 -26.66 2.86 -10.11
CA SER A 216 -26.10 4.21 -9.87
C SER A 216 -25.20 4.23 -8.63
N TYR A 217 -24.29 5.20 -8.55
CA TYR A 217 -23.50 5.44 -7.33
C TYR A 217 -24.41 5.57 -6.11
N THR A 218 -25.52 6.28 -6.22
CA THR A 218 -26.49 6.49 -5.14
C THR A 218 -27.08 5.18 -4.65
N THR A 219 -27.45 4.28 -5.57
CA THR A 219 -28.00 2.96 -5.24
C THR A 219 -26.94 2.08 -4.57
N ALA A 220 -25.71 2.02 -5.10
CA ALA A 220 -24.61 1.28 -4.48
C ALA A 220 -24.28 1.82 -3.08
N SER A 221 -24.26 3.14 -2.94
CA SER A 221 -24.09 3.86 -1.67
C SER A 221 -25.15 3.48 -0.65
N GLN A 222 -26.42 3.43 -1.05
CA GLN A 222 -27.50 3.03 -0.16
C GLN A 222 -27.35 1.57 0.28
N ALA A 223 -26.97 0.67 -0.63
CA ALA A 223 -26.75 -0.74 -0.31
C ALA A 223 -25.57 -0.96 0.65
N LEU A 224 -24.44 -0.27 0.43
CA LEU A 224 -23.22 -0.43 1.24
C LEU A 224 -23.25 0.29 2.59
N ARG A 225 -24.17 1.26 2.77
CA ARG A 225 -24.37 1.99 4.03
C ARG A 225 -25.54 1.46 4.85
N GLN A 226 -26.09 0.28 4.53
CA GLN A 226 -27.11 -0.37 5.33
C GLN A 226 -26.57 -0.72 6.72
N THR A 227 -27.35 -0.43 7.76
CA THR A 227 -27.05 -0.78 9.15
C THR A 227 -27.76 -2.08 9.51
N LEU A 228 -27.25 -3.19 9.01
CA LEU A 228 -27.78 -4.54 9.30
C LEU A 228 -26.91 -5.22 10.37
N PRO A 229 -27.39 -6.27 11.04
CA PRO A 229 -26.55 -7.07 11.95
C PRO A 229 -25.46 -7.84 11.20
N LYS A 230 -25.73 -8.21 9.93
CA LYS A 230 -24.83 -8.92 9.04
C LYS A 230 -24.95 -8.39 7.62
N MET A 231 -23.83 -8.34 6.89
CA MET A 231 -23.81 -8.04 5.46
C MET A 231 -23.15 -9.18 4.69
N LYS A 232 -23.84 -9.67 3.67
CA LYS A 232 -23.31 -10.64 2.71
C LYS A 232 -22.80 -9.88 1.48
N LEU A 233 -21.53 -10.08 1.14
CA LEU A 233 -20.88 -9.42 0.00
C LEU A 233 -20.38 -10.48 -0.99
N SER A 234 -20.52 -10.20 -2.28
CA SER A 234 -19.75 -10.88 -3.33
C SER A 234 -18.64 -9.93 -3.77
N VAL A 235 -17.39 -10.34 -3.63
CA VAL A 235 -16.21 -9.50 -3.81
C VAL A 235 -15.25 -10.15 -4.79
N TYR A 236 -14.68 -9.35 -5.69
CA TYR A 236 -13.60 -9.75 -6.57
C TYR A 236 -12.35 -8.94 -6.27
N ARG A 237 -11.24 -9.61 -6.03
CA ARG A 237 -9.92 -8.99 -5.88
C ARG A 237 -9.15 -9.14 -7.18
N PRO A 238 -8.79 -8.06 -7.88
CA PRO A 238 -7.92 -8.14 -9.05
C PRO A 238 -6.54 -8.73 -8.70
N GLU A 239 -5.94 -9.53 -9.59
CA GLU A 239 -4.53 -9.93 -9.45
C GLU A 239 -3.58 -8.74 -9.56
N LYS A 240 -3.96 -7.76 -10.38
CA LYS A 240 -3.27 -6.49 -10.56
C LYS A 240 -4.31 -5.38 -10.61
N ILE A 241 -4.08 -4.33 -9.83
CA ILE A 241 -4.92 -3.14 -9.86
C ILE A 241 -4.49 -2.30 -11.06
N ASP A 242 -5.41 -2.04 -11.98
CA ASP A 242 -5.18 -1.13 -13.10
C ASP A 242 -5.70 0.28 -12.77
N PHE A 243 -4.97 1.28 -13.27
CA PHE A 243 -5.29 2.68 -13.06
C PHE A 243 -5.35 3.42 -14.39
N GLN A 244 -6.30 4.36 -14.51
CA GLN A 244 -6.25 5.39 -15.51
C GLN A 244 -5.39 6.53 -14.98
N VAL A 245 -4.27 6.81 -15.67
CA VAL A 245 -3.44 7.97 -15.35
C VAL A 245 -4.17 9.24 -15.81
N VAL A 246 -4.32 10.19 -14.88
CA VAL A 246 -4.93 11.50 -15.11
C VAL A 246 -3.84 12.55 -14.92
N GLU A 247 -3.51 13.28 -15.98
CA GLU A 247 -2.55 14.38 -15.95
C GLU A 247 -3.26 15.70 -16.26
N THR A 248 -3.04 16.70 -15.41
CA THR A 248 -3.65 18.03 -15.58
C THR A 248 -2.75 19.16 -15.07
N GLU A 249 -2.96 20.37 -15.58
CA GLU A 249 -2.31 21.59 -15.13
C GLU A 249 -3.36 22.58 -14.63
N ILE A 250 -3.36 22.85 -13.33
CA ILE A 250 -4.34 23.74 -12.70
C ILE A 250 -3.65 25.01 -12.22
N ILE A 251 -4.25 26.17 -12.49
CA ILE A 251 -3.76 27.45 -11.97
C ILE A 251 -4.33 27.71 -10.58
N LYS A 252 -3.45 27.81 -9.59
CA LYS A 252 -3.80 28.22 -8.23
C LYS A 252 -3.92 29.74 -8.18
N LYS A 253 -5.14 30.21 -7.90
CA LYS A 253 -5.43 31.64 -7.76
C LYS A 253 -4.88 32.15 -6.42
N PRO A 254 -4.28 33.36 -6.37
CA PRO A 254 -3.82 33.95 -5.11
C PRO A 254 -4.95 33.99 -4.06
N GLY A 255 -4.64 33.60 -2.83
CA GLY A 255 -5.61 33.55 -1.72
C GLY A 255 -6.67 32.44 -1.82
N LYS A 256 -6.66 31.60 -2.86
CA LYS A 256 -7.54 30.41 -2.98
C LYS A 256 -6.71 29.13 -3.07
N GLY A 257 -7.26 28.04 -2.54
CA GLY A 257 -6.71 26.70 -2.74
C GLY A 257 -6.96 26.19 -4.16
N LEU A 258 -6.43 25.00 -4.46
CA LEU A 258 -6.73 24.26 -5.70
C LEU A 258 -8.20 23.85 -5.82
N GLY A 259 -8.94 23.86 -4.70
CA GLY A 259 -10.32 23.38 -4.65
C GLY A 259 -10.43 21.87 -4.54
N VAL A 260 -9.42 21.21 -3.97
CA VAL A 260 -9.45 19.77 -3.66
C VAL A 260 -9.16 19.56 -2.18
N SER A 261 -9.82 18.56 -1.60
CA SER A 261 -9.52 18.01 -0.28
C SER A 261 -8.83 16.66 -0.46
N VAL A 262 -7.75 16.44 0.28
CA VAL A 262 -7.01 15.17 0.25
C VAL A 262 -7.04 14.51 1.62
N ILE A 263 -7.13 13.18 1.63
CA ILE A 263 -7.08 12.36 2.85
C ILE A 263 -5.94 11.34 2.72
N ALA A 264 -5.20 11.14 3.80
CA ALA A 264 -4.17 10.11 3.89
C ALA A 264 -4.76 8.72 3.87
N ARG A 265 -4.07 7.80 3.20
CA ARG A 265 -4.45 6.38 3.24
C ARG A 265 -4.22 5.78 4.62
N LYS A 266 -4.95 4.71 4.94
CA LYS A 266 -4.87 4.04 6.25
C LYS A 266 -3.45 3.53 6.55
N ASP A 267 -2.73 3.09 5.52
CA ASP A 267 -1.34 2.62 5.64
C ASP A 267 -0.31 3.75 5.79
N GLY A 268 -0.76 5.02 5.80
CA GLY A 268 0.06 6.21 5.90
C GLY A 268 0.82 6.57 4.63
N LYS A 269 0.59 5.86 3.52
CA LYS A 269 1.35 6.01 2.27
C LYS A 269 0.45 6.52 1.15
N GLY A 270 0.65 7.79 0.80
CA GLY A 270 -0.08 8.48 -0.24
C GLY A 270 -1.40 9.05 0.23
N VAL A 271 -2.04 9.81 -0.67
CA VAL A 271 -3.31 10.49 -0.43
C VAL A 271 -4.25 10.31 -1.61
N TYR A 272 -5.55 10.40 -1.36
CA TYR A 272 -6.58 10.43 -2.40
C TYR A 272 -7.45 11.68 -2.28
N ILE A 273 -8.08 12.07 -3.40
CA ILE A 273 -9.03 13.18 -3.45
C ILE A 273 -10.34 12.74 -2.77
N SER A 274 -10.66 13.32 -1.63
CA SER A 274 -11.90 13.01 -0.91
C SER A 274 -13.07 13.87 -1.40
N GLU A 275 -12.79 15.12 -1.75
CA GLU A 275 -13.78 16.11 -2.18
C GLU A 275 -13.19 17.11 -3.17
N ILE A 276 -14.07 17.67 -4.00
CA ILE A 276 -13.77 18.73 -4.94
C ILE A 276 -14.74 19.87 -4.65
N LEU A 277 -14.20 21.07 -4.46
CA LEU A 277 -14.98 22.25 -4.15
C LEU A 277 -15.62 22.81 -5.43
N THR A 278 -16.94 22.88 -5.45
CA THR A 278 -17.70 23.48 -6.56
C THR A 278 -17.25 24.93 -6.85
N GLY A 279 -16.97 25.24 -8.11
CA GLY A 279 -16.41 26.51 -8.56
C GLY A 279 -14.93 26.73 -8.22
N GLY A 280 -14.27 25.73 -7.62
CA GLY A 280 -12.81 25.71 -7.41
C GLY A 280 -12.03 25.49 -8.72
N SER A 281 -10.72 25.71 -8.70
CA SER A 281 -9.91 25.52 -9.92
C SER A 281 -9.92 24.08 -10.43
N ALA A 282 -9.96 23.09 -9.54
CA ALA A 282 -10.07 21.68 -9.90
C ALA A 282 -11.44 21.28 -10.46
N ASP A 283 -12.53 21.85 -9.91
CA ASP A 283 -13.88 21.64 -10.43
C ASP A 283 -14.03 22.21 -11.85
N ILE A 284 -13.51 23.42 -12.06
CA ILE A 284 -13.53 24.09 -13.38
C ILE A 284 -12.70 23.32 -14.41
N ASP A 285 -11.55 22.76 -14.02
CA ASP A 285 -10.74 21.90 -14.90
C ASP A 285 -11.46 20.58 -15.23
N GLY A 286 -12.24 20.05 -14.29
CA GLY A 286 -13.16 18.92 -14.49
C GLY A 286 -12.48 17.58 -14.76
N LYS A 287 -11.15 17.50 -14.74
CA LYS A 287 -10.41 16.25 -14.97
C LYS A 287 -10.19 15.46 -13.69
N ILE A 288 -9.99 16.14 -12.57
CA ILE A 288 -9.82 15.52 -11.26
C ILE A 288 -11.18 15.08 -10.76
N MET A 289 -11.26 13.87 -10.21
CA MET A 289 -12.48 13.30 -9.65
C MET A 289 -12.24 12.80 -8.22
N LYS A 290 -13.33 12.69 -7.46
CA LYS A 290 -13.32 12.05 -6.15
C LYS A 290 -12.82 10.60 -6.26
N GLY A 291 -11.91 10.22 -5.37
CA GLY A 291 -11.27 8.92 -5.32
C GLY A 291 -10.02 8.78 -6.19
N ASP A 292 -9.62 9.81 -6.94
CA ASP A 292 -8.33 9.82 -7.62
C ASP A 292 -7.19 9.80 -6.58
N LEU A 293 -6.19 8.95 -6.81
CA LEU A 293 -4.99 8.85 -5.97
C LEU A 293 -3.95 9.85 -6.46
N LEU A 294 -3.44 10.71 -5.58
CA LEU A 294 -2.43 11.68 -5.97
C LEU A 294 -1.07 11.00 -6.14
N VAL A 295 -0.50 11.12 -7.33
CA VAL A 295 0.77 10.50 -7.70
C VAL A 295 1.92 11.50 -7.59
N SER A 296 1.75 12.67 -8.20
CA SER A 296 2.76 13.72 -8.12
C SER A 296 2.18 15.12 -8.27
N VAL A 297 2.91 16.10 -7.74
CA VAL A 297 2.63 17.53 -7.83
C VAL A 297 3.89 18.23 -8.32
N ASN A 298 3.83 18.91 -9.46
CA ASN A 298 4.97 19.58 -10.09
C ASN A 298 6.20 18.68 -10.24
N GLY A 299 5.99 17.40 -10.57
CA GLY A 299 7.06 16.40 -10.71
C GLY A 299 7.50 15.75 -9.38
N VAL A 300 7.13 16.31 -8.23
CA VAL A 300 7.41 15.72 -6.92
C VAL A 300 6.45 14.56 -6.68
N SER A 301 6.96 13.33 -6.60
CA SER A 301 6.16 12.15 -6.27
C SER A 301 5.67 12.21 -4.82
N VAL A 302 4.38 11.93 -4.62
CA VAL A 302 3.71 11.85 -3.32
C VAL A 302 2.98 10.53 -3.13
N GLU A 303 3.21 9.53 -3.98
CA GLU A 303 2.56 8.21 -3.91
C GLU A 303 2.80 7.48 -2.59
N ARG A 304 3.95 7.74 -1.96
CA ARG A 304 4.34 7.16 -0.65
C ARG A 304 4.49 8.21 0.44
N ALA A 305 4.15 9.46 0.14
CA ALA A 305 4.23 10.55 1.11
C ALA A 305 3.12 10.40 2.15
N SER A 306 3.41 10.81 3.37
CA SER A 306 2.39 10.97 4.41
C SER A 306 1.36 12.04 4.01
N GLY A 307 0.21 12.02 4.68
CA GLY A 307 -0.81 13.06 4.48
C GLY A 307 -0.30 14.48 4.74
N GLU A 308 0.61 14.64 5.70
CA GLU A 308 1.21 15.92 6.04
C GLU A 308 2.14 16.42 4.93
N GLU A 309 3.03 15.56 4.44
CA GLU A 309 3.95 15.87 3.35
C GLU A 309 3.18 16.22 2.06
N ALA A 310 2.22 15.39 1.66
CA ALA A 310 1.40 15.67 0.48
C ALA A 310 0.59 16.98 0.64
N GLY A 311 0.08 17.23 1.85
CA GLY A 311 -0.62 18.47 2.18
C GLY A 311 0.29 19.70 2.10
N ILE A 312 1.54 19.60 2.54
CA ILE A 312 2.55 20.66 2.40
C ILE A 312 2.81 20.91 0.92
N VAL A 313 3.11 19.88 0.12
CA VAL A 313 3.40 20.00 -1.31
C VAL A 313 2.27 20.71 -2.08
N LEU A 314 1.01 20.37 -1.82
CA LEU A 314 -0.15 21.04 -2.43
C LEU A 314 -0.34 22.49 -1.97
N LYS A 315 -0.05 22.78 -0.69
CA LYS A 315 -0.18 24.12 -0.12
C LYS A 315 0.94 25.05 -0.58
N THR A 316 2.16 24.55 -0.77
CA THR A 316 3.33 25.32 -1.21
C THR A 316 3.39 25.49 -2.72
N ALA A 317 2.80 24.58 -3.50
CA ALA A 317 2.70 24.75 -4.94
C ALA A 317 1.99 26.07 -5.28
N MET A 318 2.58 26.86 -6.19
CA MET A 318 2.10 28.18 -6.60
C MET A 318 1.98 28.28 -8.12
N GLY A 319 1.16 29.21 -8.59
CA GLY A 319 1.00 29.46 -10.02
C GLY A 319 0.37 28.27 -10.73
N ARG A 320 1.02 27.78 -11.78
CA ARG A 320 0.59 26.62 -12.55
C ARG A 320 1.08 25.34 -11.87
N ILE A 321 0.14 24.46 -11.53
CA ILE A 321 0.40 23.24 -10.79
C ILE A 321 0.09 22.05 -11.69
N ALA A 322 1.13 21.31 -12.08
CA ALA A 322 1.00 20.05 -12.80
C ALA A 322 0.70 18.93 -11.79
N LEU A 323 -0.38 18.20 -12.02
CA LEU A 323 -0.82 17.10 -11.17
C LEU A 323 -0.87 15.82 -12.00
N LYS A 324 -0.34 14.75 -11.43
CA LYS A 324 -0.54 13.39 -11.92
C LYS A 324 -1.33 12.63 -10.87
N LEU A 325 -2.38 11.94 -11.29
CA LEU A 325 -3.23 11.12 -10.45
C LEU A 325 -3.49 9.75 -11.07
N ASN A 326 -3.80 8.78 -10.22
CA ASN A 326 -4.24 7.45 -10.62
C ASN A 326 -5.72 7.28 -10.25
N ARG A 327 -6.57 7.09 -11.26
CA ARG A 327 -7.97 6.76 -11.08
C ARG A 327 -8.17 5.26 -11.16
N TYR A 328 -8.85 4.67 -10.19
CA TYR A 328 -9.18 3.24 -10.24
C TYR A 328 -9.97 2.89 -11.51
N LYS A 329 -9.63 1.76 -12.14
CA LYS A 329 -10.50 1.14 -13.14
C LYS A 329 -11.21 -0.07 -12.54
N ALA A 330 -12.48 -0.20 -12.87
CA ALA A 330 -13.20 -1.45 -12.64
C ALA A 330 -12.79 -2.49 -13.70
N ILE A 331 -12.96 -3.77 -13.37
CA ILE A 331 -12.76 -4.86 -14.31
C ILE A 331 -14.17 -5.29 -14.70
N ALA A 332 -14.52 -5.19 -15.97
CA ALA A 332 -15.79 -5.70 -16.48
C ALA A 332 -15.92 -7.19 -16.13
N ARG A 333 -16.92 -7.52 -15.32
CA ARG A 333 -17.29 -8.87 -14.89
C ARG A 333 -18.75 -9.09 -15.18
#